data_AF-A0A5C5G182-F1
#
_entry.id   AF-A0A5C5G182-F1
#
_cell.length_a   1.000
_cell.length_b   1.000
_cell.length_c   1.000
_cell.angle_alpha   90.00
_cell.angle_beta   90.00
_cell.angle_gamma   90.00
#
_symmetry.space_group_name_H-M   'P 1'
#
loop_
_entity.id
_entity.type
_entity.pdbx_description
1 polymer ?
#
loop_
_entity_poly.entity_id
_entity_poly.type
_entity_poly.pdbx_seq_one_letter_code
_entity_poly.pdbx_strand_id
1 'polypeptide(L)' 'MSRGWVISLSAAKDLSHVPCKFFKANSCTAGKACPFSHDAPIPGTSKPICQWFAKGNCKFGHKCALAHVLP' A
#
# COMPACT_ATOMS: atom_id res chain seq x y z
N MET A 1 10.53 29.00 -36.42
CA MET A 1 9.33 29.10 -35.57
C MET A 1 9.51 28.17 -34.38
N SER A 2 9.37 28.72 -33.17
CA SER A 2 8.85 28.03 -31.98
C SER A 2 9.68 26.90 -31.34
N ARG A 3 10.51 27.31 -30.38
CA ARG A 3 11.10 26.47 -29.32
C ARG A 3 9.97 25.85 -28.48
N GLY A 4 9.74 24.54 -28.61
CA GLY A 4 8.79 23.79 -27.78
C GLY A 4 9.48 23.20 -26.56
N TRP A 5 9.79 24.04 -25.58
CA TRP A 5 10.18 23.55 -24.25
C TRP A 5 8.91 23.01 -23.60
N VAL A 6 8.67 21.70 -23.74
CA VAL A 6 7.63 21.01 -22.98
C VAL A 6 8.04 21.06 -21.52
N ILE A 7 7.61 22.12 -20.85
CA ILE A 7 7.59 22.17 -19.40
C ILE A 7 6.75 21.00 -18.94
N SER A 8 7.39 19.97 -18.38
CA SER A 8 6.74 18.86 -17.69
C SER A 8 5.94 19.46 -16.54
N LEU A 9 4.69 19.81 -16.83
CA LEU A 9 3.75 20.32 -15.86
C LEU A 9 3.49 19.22 -14.85
N SER A 10 3.74 19.59 -13.60
CA SER A 10 3.03 19.09 -12.43
C SER A 10 3.45 17.70 -11.97
N ALA A 11 4.36 17.72 -11.00
CA ALA A 11 4.41 16.75 -9.91
C ALA A 11 2.99 16.41 -9.44
N ALA A 12 2.44 15.32 -9.96
CA ALA A 12 1.29 14.66 -9.37
C ALA A 12 1.71 14.30 -7.94
N LYS A 13 1.14 15.00 -6.97
CA LYS A 13 1.31 14.68 -5.55
C LYS A 13 0.89 13.22 -5.40
N ASP A 14 1.85 12.36 -5.11
CA ASP A 14 1.62 10.96 -4.78
C ASP A 14 0.70 10.90 -3.55
N LEU A 15 -0.60 10.85 -3.81
CA LEU A 15 -1.66 10.72 -2.81
C LEU A 15 -1.97 9.23 -2.56
N SER A 16 -1.16 8.34 -3.15
CA SER A 16 -1.15 6.89 -2.98
C SER A 16 -0.90 6.47 -1.53
N HIS A 17 -0.38 7.37 -0.69
CA HIS A 17 -0.26 7.18 0.76
C HIS A 17 -1.59 7.41 1.51
N VAL A 18 -2.48 8.24 0.97
CA VAL A 18 -3.75 8.59 1.62
C VAL A 18 -4.82 7.57 1.23
N PRO A 19 -5.43 6.83 2.18
CA PRO A 19 -6.41 5.81 1.88
C PRO A 19 -7.69 6.40 1.29
N CYS A 20 -8.20 5.79 0.23
CA CYS A 20 -9.40 6.25 -0.45
C CYS A 20 -10.65 6.01 0.43
N LYS A 21 -11.30 7.10 0.82
CA LYS A 21 -12.55 7.07 1.60
C LYS A 21 -13.68 6.33 0.86
N PHE A 22 -13.74 6.46 -0.47
CA PHE A 22 -14.77 5.81 -1.30
C PHE A 22 -14.48 4.32 -1.53
N PHE A 23 -13.20 3.93 -1.55
CA PHE A 23 -12.81 2.52 -1.67
C PHE A 23 -13.22 1.72 -0.44
N LYS A 24 -13.02 2.29 0.76
CA LYS A 24 -13.52 1.70 2.02
C LYS A 24 -15.05 1.52 2.02
N ALA A 25 -15.78 2.37 1.30
CA ALA A 25 -17.23 2.31 1.17
C ALA A 25 -17.72 1.47 -0.03
N ASN A 26 -16.82 0.79 -0.77
CA ASN A 26 -17.11 0.08 -2.02
C ASN A 26 -17.78 0.94 -3.11
N SER A 27 -17.64 2.28 -3.05
CA SER A 27 -18.23 3.24 -3.99
C SER A 27 -17.18 3.92 -4.88
N CYS A 28 -15.93 3.44 -4.90
CA CYS A 28 -14.92 4.03 -5.76
C CYS A 28 -15.02 3.51 -7.20
N THR A 29 -15.37 4.38 -8.13
CA THR A 29 -15.40 4.13 -9.58
C THR A 29 -14.05 4.35 -10.27
N ALA A 30 -13.05 4.93 -9.57
CA ALA A 30 -11.76 5.27 -10.16
C ALA A 30 -10.80 4.07 -10.32
N GLY A 31 -11.10 2.91 -9.72
CA GLY A 31 -10.33 1.67 -9.92
C GLY A 31 -8.83 1.85 -9.66
N LYS A 32 -7.98 1.51 -10.62
CA LYS A 32 -6.51 1.62 -10.53
C LYS A 32 -5.98 3.03 -10.85
N ALA A 33 -6.82 3.93 -11.35
CA ALA A 33 -6.48 5.31 -11.66
C ALA A 33 -6.85 6.28 -10.52
N CYS A 34 -7.24 5.76 -9.36
CA CYS A 34 -7.53 6.60 -8.21
C CYS A 34 -6.24 7.26 -7.71
N PRO A 35 -6.22 8.59 -7.49
CA PRO A 35 -5.06 9.25 -6.89
C PRO A 35 -4.85 8.84 -5.43
N PHE A 36 -5.82 8.18 -4.80
CA PHE A 36 -5.78 7.73 -3.41
C PHE A 36 -5.53 6.22 -3.32
N SER A 37 -4.96 5.78 -2.21
CA SER A 37 -4.64 4.37 -1.97
C SER A 37 -5.89 3.49 -1.97
N HIS A 38 -5.89 2.47 -2.83
CA HIS A 38 -6.82 1.34 -2.79
C HIS A 38 -6.21 0.11 -2.11
N ASP A 39 -5.08 0.27 -1.44
CA ASP A 39 -4.64 -0.67 -0.41
C ASP A 39 -5.56 -0.47 0.79
N ALA A 40 -6.76 -1.09 0.73
CA ALA A 40 -7.40 -1.47 1.97
C ALA A 40 -6.36 -2.31 2.70
N PRO A 41 -5.97 -1.96 3.94
CA PRO A 41 -5.19 -2.85 4.75
C PRO A 41 -6.07 -4.08 4.97
N ILE A 42 -5.92 -5.07 4.10
CA ILE A 42 -6.44 -6.40 4.31
C ILE A 42 -5.91 -6.78 5.69
N PRO A 43 -6.75 -7.18 6.66
CA PRO A 43 -6.31 -7.47 8.02
C PRO A 43 -5.26 -8.61 8.18
N GLY A 44 -4.61 -9.04 7.10
CA GLY A 44 -3.45 -9.93 7.05
C GLY A 44 -2.24 -9.43 6.24
N THR A 45 -2.32 -8.31 5.51
CA THR A 45 -1.24 -7.87 4.59
C THR A 45 -0.36 -6.75 5.16
N SER A 46 -0.80 -6.08 6.23
CA SER A 46 -0.05 -4.99 6.89
C SER A 46 0.53 -5.39 8.25
N LYS A 47 0.71 -6.68 8.53
CA LYS A 47 1.57 -7.09 9.64
C LYS A 47 2.98 -7.21 9.06
N PRO A 48 3.97 -6.42 9.54
CA PRO A 48 5.34 -6.61 9.08
C PRO A 48 5.72 -8.08 9.28
N ILE A 49 6.49 -8.63 8.33
CA ILE A 49 6.97 -10.01 8.41
C ILE A 49 7.75 -10.17 9.71
N CYS A 50 7.44 -11.24 10.45
CA CYS A 50 8.13 -11.54 11.68
C CYS A 50 9.58 -11.91 11.37
N GLN A 51 10.51 -10.98 11.58
CA GLN A 51 11.94 -11.21 11.39
C GLN A 51 12.46 -12.38 12.23
N TRP A 52 11.89 -12.59 13.43
CA TRP A 52 12.24 -13.72 14.29
C TRP A 52 11.72 -15.05 13.74
N PHE A 53 10.55 -15.08 13.11
CA PHE A 53 10.02 -16.28 12.47
C PHE A 53 10.82 -16.64 11.23
N ALA A 54 11.16 -15.65 10.41
CA ALA A 54 12.06 -15.83 9.26
C ALA A 54 13.42 -16.40 9.68
N LYS A 55 13.89 -16.08 10.90
CA LYS A 55 15.13 -16.60 11.50
C LYS A 55 14.92 -17.88 12.33
N GLY A 56 13.70 -18.43 12.38
CA GLY A 56 13.36 -19.64 13.16
C GLY A 56 13.35 -19.48 14.69
N ASN A 57 13.38 -18.25 15.21
CA ASN A 57 13.52 -17.93 16.63
C ASN A 57 12.28 -17.24 17.24
N CYS A 58 11.12 -17.27 16.57
CA CYS A 58 9.91 -16.63 17.10
C CYS A 58 9.33 -17.40 18.29
N LYS A 59 9.36 -16.79 19.48
CA LYS A 59 8.84 -17.35 20.74
C LYS A 59 7.31 -17.31 20.86
N PHE A 60 6.65 -16.52 20.00
CA PHE A 60 5.21 -16.24 20.07
C PHE A 60 4.36 -17.19 19.22
N GLY A 61 4.97 -17.96 18.32
CA GLY A 61 4.27 -18.93 17.47
C GLY A 61 3.06 -18.32 16.75
N HIS A 62 1.94 -19.04 16.71
CA HIS A 62 0.69 -18.58 16.09
C HIS A 62 0.04 -17.36 16.77
N LYS A 63 0.53 -16.94 17.94
CA LYS A 63 0.04 -15.74 18.64
C LYS A 63 0.88 -14.49 18.33
N CYS A 64 1.86 -14.59 17.42
CA CYS A 64 2.72 -13.45 17.08
C CYS A 64 1.91 -12.29 16.47
N ALA A 65 2.21 -11.06 16.90
CA ALA A 65 1.61 -9.85 16.34
C ALA A 65 2.07 -9.56 14.89
N LEU A 66 3.17 -10.19 14.47
CA LEU A 66 3.81 -10.06 13.17
C LEU A 66 3.43 -11.22 12.24
N ALA A 67 3.52 -11.03 10.92
CA ALA A 67 3.13 -12.07 9.96
C ALA A 67 4.14 -13.23 9.95
N HIS A 68 3.66 -14.46 10.13
CA HIS A 68 4.40 -15.69 9.89
C HIS A 68 4.05 -16.19 8.48
N VAL A 69 4.95 -15.97 7.52
CA VAL A 69 4.80 -16.45 6.15
C VAL A 69 5.73 -17.65 5.94
N LEU A 70 5.16 -18.82 5.62
CA LEU A 70 5.95 -19.92 5.05
C LEU A 70 6.12 -19.63 3.54
N PRO A 71 7.33 -19.81 2.97
CA PRO A 71 7.50 -19.85 1.52
C PRO A 71 6.75 -21.04 0.90
#